data_AF-A0A0W0YMS2-F1
#
_entry.id   AF-A0A0W0YMS2-F1
#
_cell.length_a   1.000
_cell.length_b   1.000
_cell.length_c   1.000
_cell.angle_alpha   90.00
_cell.angle_beta   90.00
_cell.angle_gamma   90.00
#
_symmetry.space_group_name_H-M   'P 1'
#
loop_
_entity.id
_entity.type
_entity.pdbx_description
1 polymer ?
#
loop_
_entity_poly.entity_id
_entity_poly.type
_entity_poly.pdbx_seq_one_letter_code
_entity_poly.pdbx_strand_id
1 'polypeptide(L)' 'MDYNFYQMNNLPIGSGVTEAACKTLIKQRLCQSGMKWKNQGISMVLHLRALISTKGRWEQFWERIHQAVLIGLAEIC' A
#
# COMPACT_ATOMS: atom_id res chain seq x y z
N MET A 1 6.53 -27.19 0.73
CA MET A 1 6.89 -25.79 0.45
C MET A 1 8.38 -25.65 0.65
N ASP A 2 9.12 -25.33 -0.40
CA ASP A 2 10.59 -25.31 -0.37
C ASP A 2 11.10 -23.94 0.07
N TYR A 3 11.07 -23.71 1.39
CA TYR A 3 11.34 -22.41 2.00
C TYR A 3 12.73 -21.86 1.65
N ASN A 4 13.71 -22.74 1.48
CA ASN A 4 15.10 -22.39 1.19
C ASN A 4 15.23 -21.81 -0.22
N PHE A 5 14.65 -22.49 -1.21
CA PHE A 5 14.61 -22.02 -2.60
C PHE A 5 14.00 -20.61 -2.68
N TYR A 6 12.90 -20.38 -1.99
CA TYR A 6 12.23 -19.08 -2.05
C TYR A 6 12.96 -17.96 -1.30
N GLN A 7 13.63 -18.26 -0.18
CA GLN A 7 14.52 -17.30 0.49
C GLN A 7 15.71 -16.93 -0.40
N MET A 8 16.33 -17.92 -1.06
CA MET A 8 17.43 -17.67 -2.01
C MET A 8 17.00 -16.79 -3.19
N ASN A 9 15.72 -16.88 -3.59
CA ASN A 9 15.14 -16.04 -4.65
C ASN A 9 14.58 -14.70 -4.13
N ASN A 10 14.78 -14.34 -2.86
CA ASN A 10 14.21 -13.14 -2.23
C ASN A 10 12.70 -12.99 -2.43
N LEU A 11 11.98 -14.10 -2.54
CA LEU A 11 10.53 -14.06 -2.74
C LEU A 11 9.86 -13.71 -1.40
N PRO A 12 8.90 -12.78 -1.37
CA PRO A 12 8.21 -12.34 -0.15
C PRO A 12 7.14 -13.37 0.28
N ILE A 13 7.55 -14.62 0.46
CA ILE A 13 6.72 -15.74 0.89
C ILE A 13 6.67 -15.82 2.41
N GLY A 14 5.48 -15.59 2.99
CA GLY A 14 5.19 -15.92 4.38
C GLY A 14 6.22 -15.45 5.42
N SER A 15 7.00 -14.41 5.11
CA SER A 15 7.98 -13.89 6.05
C SER A 15 7.24 -13.14 7.16
N GLY A 16 7.81 -13.07 8.36
CA GLY A 16 7.21 -12.32 9.45
C GLY A 16 6.89 -10.87 9.07
N VAL A 17 7.66 -10.28 8.16
CA VAL A 17 7.41 -8.92 7.62
C VAL A 17 6.17 -8.90 6.73
N THR A 18 6.03 -9.85 5.80
CA THR A 18 4.86 -9.96 4.92
C THR A 18 3.59 -10.24 5.74
N GLU A 19 3.68 -11.15 6.71
CA GLU A 19 2.55 -11.49 7.59
C GLU A 19 2.16 -10.32 8.50
N ALA A 20 3.14 -9.60 9.06
CA ALA A 20 2.90 -8.40 9.85
C ALA A 20 2.22 -7.32 9.00
N ALA A 21 2.66 -7.09 7.76
CA ALA A 21 2.04 -6.14 6.85
C ALA A 21 0.57 -6.53 6.52
N CYS A 22 0.31 -7.80 6.22
CA CYS A 22 -1.06 -8.28 6.01
C CYS A 22 -1.95 -8.10 7.25
N LYS A 23 -1.41 -8.35 8.45
CA LYS A 23 -2.14 -8.17 9.70
C LYS A 23 -2.48 -6.70 9.96
N THR A 24 -1.54 -5.79 9.73
CA THR A 24 -1.70 -4.35 10.03
C THR A 24 -2.49 -3.59 8.96
N LEU A 25 -2.24 -3.87 7.68
CA LEU A 25 -2.91 -3.17 6.58
C LEU A 25 -4.34 -3.67 6.37
N ILE A 26 -4.52 -4.99 6.34
CA ILE A 26 -5.78 -5.64 5.97
C ILE A 26 -6.58 -5.98 7.24
N LYS A 27 -6.07 -6.90 8.07
CA LYS A 27 -6.87 -7.55 9.12
C LYS A 27 -7.33 -6.58 10.21
N GLN A 28 -6.46 -5.66 10.64
CA GLN A 28 -6.81 -4.65 11.64
C GLN A 28 -7.95 -3.71 11.19
N ARG A 29 -8.08 -3.43 9.88
CA ARG A 29 -9.07 -2.46 9.40
C ARG A 29 -10.26 -3.09 8.70
N LEU A 30 -10.10 -4.18 7.97
CA LEU A 30 -11.18 -4.71 7.13
C LEU A 30 -12.00 -5.80 7.82
N CYS A 31 -11.42 -6.48 8.83
CA CYS A 31 -12.03 -7.63 9.49
C CYS A 31 -12.60 -7.31 10.89
N GLN A 32 -12.97 -6.05 11.17
CA GLN A 32 -13.64 -5.71 12.43
C GLN A 32 -15.14 -6.01 12.35
N SER A 33 -15.79 -6.15 13.51
CA SER A 33 -17.21 -6.45 13.60
C SER A 33 -18.07 -5.39 12.90
N GLY A 34 -19.13 -5.83 12.23
CA GLY A 34 -20.11 -4.96 11.57
C GLY A 34 -19.63 -4.29 10.27
N MET A 35 -18.40 -4.57 9.81
CA MET A 35 -17.88 -3.93 8.62
C MET A 35 -18.42 -4.55 7.33
N LYS A 36 -18.93 -3.68 6.45
CA LYS A 36 -19.34 -4.03 5.09
C LYS A 36 -18.55 -3.17 4.12
N TRP A 37 -17.92 -3.82 3.16
CA TRP A 37 -17.07 -3.14 2.20
C TRP A 37 -17.51 -3.46 0.77
N LYS A 38 -17.34 -2.50 -0.13
CA LYS A 38 -17.38 -2.70 -1.57
C LYS A 38 -15.94 -2.74 -2.09
N ASN A 39 -15.66 -3.52 -3.13
CA ASN A 39 -14.30 -3.69 -3.68
C ASN A 39 -13.58 -2.36 -3.95
N GLN A 40 -14.29 -1.38 -4.52
CA GLN A 40 -13.73 -0.04 -4.78
C GLN A 40 -13.32 0.67 -3.48
N GLY A 41 -14.15 0.59 -2.43
CA GLY A 41 -13.85 1.20 -1.13
C GLY A 41 -12.68 0.50 -0.42
N ILE A 42 -12.58 -0.83 -0.53
CA ILE A 42 -11.44 -1.59 0.01
C ILE A 42 -10.14 -1.12 -0.63
N SER A 43 -10.11 -1.07 -1.96
CA SER A 43 -8.91 -0.71 -2.73
C SER A 43 -8.39 0.68 -2.35
N MET A 44 -9.28 1.68 -2.29
CA MET A 44 -8.90 3.04 -1.88
C MET A 44 -8.34 3.11 -0.46
N VAL A 45 -9.00 2.45 0.50
CA VAL A 45 -8.54 2.44 1.89
C VAL A 45 -7.21 1.72 2.03
N LEU A 46 -7.00 0.60 1.33
CA LEU A 46 -5.74 -0.14 1.36
C LEU A 46 -4.59 0.68 0.76
N HIS A 47 -4.79 1.35 -0.38
CA HIS A 47 -3.77 2.20 -0.97
C HIS A 47 -3.35 3.33 -0.03
N LEU A 48 -4.32 4.04 0.57
CA LEU A 48 -4.02 5.11 1.51
C LEU A 48 -3.25 4.60 2.73
N ARG A 49 -3.69 3.48 3.31
CA ARG A 49 -2.99 2.87 4.46
C ARG A 49 -1.58 2.42 4.10
N ALA A 50 -1.38 1.84 2.92
CA ALA A 50 -0.05 1.43 2.45
C ALA A 50 0.90 2.63 2.28
N LEU A 51 0.40 3.77 1.78
CA LEU A 51 1.18 5.01 1.67
C LEU A 51 1.62 5.53 3.04
N ILE A 52 0.71 5.55 4.02
CA ILE A 52 0.99 6.06 5.37
C ILE A 52 1.91 5.12 6.15
N SER A 53 1.72 3.79 6.01
CA SER A 53 2.50 2.80 6.74
C SER A 53 3.93 2.63 6.21
N THR A 54 4.22 3.09 5.00
CA THR A 54 5.55 2.96 4.40
C THR A 54 6.28 4.30 4.47
N LYS A 55 7.39 4.33 5.23
CA LYS A 55 8.21 5.55 5.39
C LYS A 55 8.63 6.13 4.04
N GLY A 56 8.42 7.43 3.84
CA GLY A 56 8.80 8.17 2.63
C GLY A 56 7.81 8.08 1.46
N ARG A 57 6.83 7.16 1.50
CA ARG A 57 5.88 6.98 0.39
C ARG A 57 4.80 8.05 0.36
N TRP A 58 4.45 8.61 1.51
CA TRP A 58 3.49 9.69 1.62
C TRP A 58 4.04 10.99 1.00
N GLU A 59 5.30 11.29 1.31
CA GLU A 59 6.02 12.45 0.77
C GLU A 59 6.19 12.32 -0.75
N GLN A 60 6.66 11.17 -1.24
CA GLN A 60 6.78 10.89 -2.68
C GLN A 60 5.45 11.02 -3.43
N PHE A 61 4.34 10.65 -2.78
CA PHE A 61 3.01 10.79 -3.37
C PHE A 61 2.65 12.26 -3.58
N TRP A 62 2.87 13.11 -2.57
CA TRP A 62 2.61 14.55 -2.68
C TRP A 62 3.56 15.26 -3.63
N GLU A 63 4.83 14.88 -3.68
CA GLU A 63 5.78 15.41 -4.67
C GLU A 63 5.29 15.13 -6.10
N ARG A 64 4.81 13.91 -6.38
CA ARG A 64 4.24 13.59 -7.69
C ARG A 64 2.98 14.38 -8.01
N ILE A 65 2.09 14.58 -7.04
CA ILE A 65 0.90 15.42 -7.23
C ILE A 65 1.32 16.85 -7.54
N HIS A 66 2.25 17.41 -6.77
CA HIS A 66 2.76 18.76 -6.96
C HIS A 66 3.40 18.94 -8.35
N GLN A 67 4.22 17.98 -8.78
CA GLN A 67 4.78 17.96 -10.14
C GLN A 67 3.67 17.89 -11.19
N ALA A 68 2.71 16.97 -11.07
CA ALA A 68 1.62 16.84 -12.03
C ALA A 68 0.80 18.13 -12.20
N VAL A 69 0.53 18.83 -11.10
CA VAL A 69 -0.18 20.12 -11.13
C VAL A 69 0.67 21.20 -11.81
N LEU A 70 1.97 21.26 -11.53
CA LEU A 70 2.90 22.19 -12.17
C LEU A 70 2.98 21.98 -13.69
N ILE A 71 3.03 20.73 -14.15
CA ILE A 71 3.09 20.41 -15.58
C ILE A 71 1.76 20.82 -16.25
N GLY A 72 0.62 20.50 -15.64
CA GLY A 72 -0.69 20.86 -16.18
C GLY A 72 -0.95 22.37 -16.24
N LEU A 73 -0.36 23.15 -15.33
CA LEU A 73 -0.39 24.62 -15.40
C LEU A 73 0.51 25.18 -16.51
N ALA A 74 1.65 24.52 -16.79
CA ALA A 74 2.57 24.93 -17.85
C ALA A 74 2.03 24.66 -19.27
N GLU A 75 1.08 23.72 -19.44
CA GLU A 75 0.42 23.45 -20.73
C GLU A 75 -0.76 24.41 -21.02
N ILE A 76 -1.18 25.23 -20.05
CA ILE A 76 -2.27 26.21 -20.19
C ILE A 76 -1.73 27.62 -20.52
N CYS A 77 -0.44 27.88 -20.32
CA CYS A 77 0.26 29.09 -20.75
C CYS A 77 0.87 28.91 -22.15
#